data_AF-A0AAV7IK97-F1
#
_entry.id   AF-A0AAV7IK97-F1
#
_cell.length_a   1.000
_cell.length_b   1.000
_cell.length_c   1.000
_cell.angle_alpha   90.00
_cell.angle_beta   90.00
_cell.angle_gamma   90.00
#
_symmetry.space_group_name_H-M   'P 1'
#
loop_
_entity.id
_entity.type
_entity.pdbx_description
1 polymer ?
#
loop_
_entity_poly.entity_id
_entity_poly.type
_entity_poly.pdbx_seq_one_letter_code
_entity_poly.pdbx_strand_id
1 'polypeptide(L)'
;MEAVPRLPMLSFQLKVSSEPTIFGPKLKQYIRDFYNEDPESYTTEIHQLENLRSMAVRPPIAVIGCSLLKKYYCQLHFVQSRFPMGIDEPAAVPFS
;
A
#
# COMPACT_ATOMS: atom_id res chain seq x y z
N MET A 1 36.14 19.00 20.56
CA MET A 1 35.53 17.66 20.71
C MET A 1 35.22 17.10 19.32
N GLU A 2 36.20 17.10 18.40
CA GLU A 2 35.98 16.82 16.96
C GLU A 2 36.49 15.43 16.53
N ALA A 3 37.23 14.73 17.40
CA ALA A 3 37.91 13.46 17.09
C ALA A 3 37.37 12.26 17.89
N VAL A 4 36.16 12.35 18.44
CA VAL A 4 35.56 11.23 19.17
C VAL A 4 35.07 10.18 18.16
N PRO A 5 35.49 8.91 18.26
CA PRO A 5 35.01 7.84 17.39
C PRO A 5 33.48 7.72 17.47
N ARG A 6 32.83 7.60 16.31
CA ARG A 6 31.37 7.38 16.27
C ARG A 6 31.04 5.99 16.79
N LEU A 7 30.11 5.94 17.74
CA LEU A 7 29.59 4.68 18.26
C LEU A 7 28.64 4.03 17.23
N PRO A 8 28.57 2.70 17.18
CA PRO A 8 27.62 2.00 16.33
C PRO A 8 26.18 2.29 16.77
N MET A 9 25.28 2.36 15.79
CA MET A 9 23.84 2.55 16.03
C MET A 9 23.10 1.23 15.83
N LEU A 10 22.01 1.03 16.57
CA LEU A 10 21.08 -0.06 16.34
C LEU A 10 20.17 0.26 15.15
N SER A 11 19.84 -0.76 14.37
CA SER A 11 18.87 -0.67 13.28
C SER A 11 17.94 -1.88 13.29
N PHE A 12 16.75 -1.70 12.71
CA PHE A 12 15.74 -2.74 12.62
C PHE A 12 15.61 -3.22 11.18
N GLN A 13 15.33 -4.51 11.02
CA GLN A 13 14.98 -5.08 9.72
C GLN A 13 13.53 -4.72 9.35
N LEU A 14 13.28 -4.54 8.06
CA LEU A 14 11.94 -4.31 7.55
C LEU A 14 11.08 -5.57 7.68
N LYS A 15 9.79 -5.38 7.95
CA LYS A 15 8.81 -6.48 7.93
C LYS A 15 8.63 -6.96 6.49
N VAL A 16 8.40 -8.26 6.34
CA VAL A 16 8.15 -8.91 5.05
C VAL A 16 6.65 -9.15 4.91
N SER A 17 6.07 -8.76 3.78
CA SER A 17 4.71 -9.16 3.37
C SER A 17 4.87 -10.31 2.37
N SER A 18 4.55 -11.53 2.80
CA SER A 18 4.83 -12.76 2.05
C SER A 18 3.80 -13.03 0.96
N GLU A 19 2.55 -12.64 1.17
CA GLU A 19 1.48 -12.93 0.22
C GLU A 19 1.08 -11.67 -0.58
N PRO A 20 0.68 -11.83 -1.85
CA PRO A 20 0.18 -10.74 -2.66
C PRO A 20 -1.21 -10.30 -2.18
N THR A 21 -1.37 -9.02 -1.86
CA THR A 21 -2.67 -8.37 -1.75
C THR A 21 -3.16 -7.95 -3.14
N ILE A 22 -4.36 -8.38 -3.51
CA ILE A 22 -5.01 -8.07 -4.80
C ILE A 22 -6.24 -7.21 -4.52
N PHE A 23 -6.25 -5.98 -5.04
CA PHE A 23 -7.33 -5.02 -4.77
C PHE A 23 -8.46 -5.15 -5.79
N GLY A 24 -8.12 -5.45 -7.05
CA GLY A 24 -9.02 -5.39 -8.19
C GLY A 24 -10.39 -6.05 -7.98
N PRO A 25 -10.46 -7.36 -7.64
CA PRO A 25 -11.74 -8.06 -7.53
C PRO A 25 -12.72 -7.42 -6.54
N LYS A 26 -12.23 -7.04 -5.34
CA LYS A 26 -13.09 -6.46 -4.29
C LYS A 26 -13.50 -5.03 -4.59
N LEU A 27 -12.58 -4.19 -5.07
CA LEU A 27 -12.92 -2.82 -5.42
C LEU A 27 -13.88 -2.77 -6.61
N LYS A 28 -13.63 -3.57 -7.66
CA LYS A 28 -14.52 -3.67 -8.83
C LYS A 28 -15.91 -4.17 -8.46
N GLN A 29 -16.00 -5.19 -7.59
CA GLN A 29 -17.28 -5.65 -7.06
C GLN A 29 -18.04 -4.52 -6.36
N TYR A 30 -17.37 -3.79 -5.45
CA TYR A 30 -17.99 -2.69 -4.72
C TYR A 30 -18.43 -1.54 -5.62
N ILE A 31 -17.64 -1.18 -6.65
CA ILE A 31 -17.98 -0.15 -7.64
C ILE A 31 -19.27 -0.50 -8.37
N ARG A 32 -19.38 -1.75 -8.83
CA ARG A 32 -20.60 -2.22 -9.50
C ARG A 32 -21.80 -2.19 -8.56
N ASP A 33 -21.65 -2.73 -7.36
CA ASP A 33 -22.78 -3.02 -6.47
C ASP A 33 -23.29 -1.77 -5.74
N PHE A 34 -22.41 -0.83 -5.37
CA PHE A 34 -22.75 0.34 -4.55
C PHE A 34 -22.69 1.67 -5.31
N TYR A 35 -21.74 1.84 -6.24
CA TYR A 35 -21.65 3.05 -7.05
C TYR A 35 -22.45 2.96 -8.35
N ASN A 36 -22.87 1.76 -8.76
CA ASN A 36 -23.58 1.51 -10.03
C ASN A 36 -22.82 2.04 -11.25
N GLU A 37 -21.49 1.99 -11.18
CA GLU A 37 -20.60 2.41 -12.26
C GLU A 37 -19.96 1.20 -12.95
N ASP A 38 -19.38 1.42 -14.13
CA ASP A 38 -18.62 0.39 -14.81
C ASP A 38 -17.28 0.12 -14.08
N PRO A 39 -17.08 -1.07 -13.49
CA PRO A 39 -15.85 -1.38 -12.77
C PRO A 39 -14.61 -1.44 -13.67
N GLU A 40 -14.77 -1.67 -14.98
CA GLU A 40 -13.64 -1.76 -15.90
C GLU A 40 -13.00 -0.40 -16.16
N SER A 41 -13.75 0.69 -16.00
CA SER A 41 -13.27 2.06 -16.12
C SER A 41 -12.18 2.43 -15.10
N TYR A 42 -12.05 1.67 -14.00
CA TYR A 42 -11.07 1.91 -12.92
C TYR A 42 -9.85 0.97 -12.95
N THR A 43 -9.72 0.17 -14.01
CA THR A 43 -8.65 -0.85 -14.13
C THR A 43 -7.25 -0.23 -14.08
N THR A 44 -7.08 0.95 -14.68
CA THR A 44 -5.78 1.64 -14.73
C THR A 44 -5.31 2.06 -13.34
N GLU A 45 -6.18 2.67 -12.55
CA GLU A 45 -5.92 3.16 -11.21
C GLU A 45 -5.63 2.00 -10.25
N ILE A 46 -6.38 0.91 -10.37
CA ILE A 46 -6.17 -0.33 -9.60
C ILE A 46 -4.78 -0.90 -9.92
N HIS A 47 -4.41 -1.01 -11.19
CA HIS A 47 -3.07 -1.48 -11.57
C HIS A 47 -1.97 -0.54 -11.07
N GLN A 48 -2.17 0.78 -11.08
CA GLN A 48 -1.21 1.73 -10.52
C GLN A 48 -1.03 1.54 -9.01
N LEU A 49 -2.10 1.27 -8.26
CA LEU A 49 -2.04 0.98 -6.83
C LEU A 49 -1.29 -0.34 -6.55
N GLU A 50 -1.57 -1.39 -7.32
CA GLU A 50 -0.93 -2.70 -7.19
C GLU A 50 0.57 -2.63 -7.53
N ASN A 51 0.93 -1.88 -8.58
CA ASN A 51 2.33 -1.59 -8.91
C ASN A 51 3.02 -0.81 -7.78
N LEU A 52 2.35 0.20 -7.21
CA LEU A 52 2.89 0.97 -6.10
C LEU A 52 3.12 0.08 -4.86
N ARG A 53 2.20 -0.83 -4.56
CA ARG A 53 2.38 -1.84 -3.50
C ARG A 53 3.61 -2.70 -3.78
N SER A 54 3.75 -3.25 -4.99
CA SER A 54 4.88 -4.12 -5.38
C SER A 54 6.23 -3.46 -5.11
N MET A 55 6.34 -2.16 -5.40
CA MET A 55 7.52 -1.38 -5.08
C MET A 55 7.66 -1.12 -3.56
N ALA A 56 6.56 -0.81 -2.87
CA ALA A 56 6.57 -0.47 -1.45
C ALA A 56 6.85 -1.65 -0.52
N VAL A 57 6.54 -2.90 -0.92
CA VAL A 57 6.88 -4.09 -0.12
C VAL A 57 8.36 -4.45 -0.18
N ARG A 58 9.10 -3.92 -1.17
CA ARG A 58 10.55 -4.11 -1.33
C ARG A 58 11.22 -2.77 -1.67
N PRO A 59 11.18 -1.78 -0.76
CA PRO A 59 11.70 -0.46 -1.04
C PRO A 59 13.24 -0.46 -1.02
N PRO A 60 13.90 0.42 -1.79
CA PRO A 60 15.33 0.65 -1.65
C PRO A 60 15.68 1.14 -0.24
N ILE A 61 16.79 0.67 0.34
CA ILE A 61 17.30 1.16 1.65
C ILE A 61 17.99 2.50 1.45
N ALA A 62 17.19 3.53 1.17
CA ALA A 62 17.62 4.89 0.87
C ALA A 62 16.47 5.87 1.13
N VAL A 63 16.77 7.17 1.12
CA VAL A 63 15.77 8.24 1.34
C VAL A 63 14.60 8.15 0.34
N ILE A 64 14.87 7.73 -0.90
CA ILE A 64 13.82 7.53 -1.91
C ILE A 64 12.84 6.40 -1.54
N GLY A 65 13.31 5.37 -0.83
CA GLY A 65 12.47 4.31 -0.28
C GLY A 65 11.50 4.84 0.78
N CYS A 66 11.94 5.78 1.62
CA CYS A 66 11.06 6.43 2.59
C CYS A 66 9.92 7.21 1.90
N SER A 67 10.22 7.92 0.81
CA SER A 67 9.20 8.63 0.02
C SER A 67 8.21 7.68 -0.64
N LEU A 68 8.69 6.54 -1.15
CA LEU A 68 7.86 5.50 -1.74
C LEU A 68 6.88 4.90 -0.71
N LEU A 69 7.37 4.57 0.49
CA LEU A 69 6.54 4.07 1.58
C LEU A 69 5.46 5.07 1.99
N LYS A 70 5.83 6.35 2.15
CA LYS A 70 4.86 7.42 2.44
C LYS A 70 3.81 7.56 1.35
N LYS A 71 4.22 7.52 0.07
CA LYS A 71 3.31 7.59 -1.07
C LYS A 71 2.29 6.44 -1.02
N TYR A 72 2.75 5.21 -0.82
CA TYR A 72 1.86 4.05 -0.72
C TYR A 72 0.91 4.16 0.47
N TYR A 73 1.41 4.57 1.64
CA TYR A 73 0.59 4.80 2.83
C TYR A 73 -0.54 5.81 2.59
N CYS A 74 -0.24 6.95 1.97
CA CYS A 74 -1.27 7.94 1.65
C CYS A 74 -2.30 7.41 0.65
N GLN A 75 -1.87 6.62 -0.35
CA GLN A 75 -2.81 5.99 -1.28
C GLN A 75 -3.75 5.01 -0.58
N LEU A 76 -3.26 4.21 0.36
CA LEU A 76 -4.12 3.34 1.16
C LEU A 76 -5.18 4.13 1.94
N HIS A 77 -4.81 5.26 2.55
CA HIS A 77 -5.77 6.16 3.22
C HIS A 77 -6.82 6.71 2.27
N PHE A 78 -6.43 7.11 1.05
CA PHE A 78 -7.37 7.60 0.05
C PHE A 78 -8.30 6.52 -0.51
N VAL A 79 -7.85 5.27 -0.57
CA VAL A 79 -8.73 4.16 -0.95
C VAL A 79 -9.69 3.86 0.20
N GLN A 80 -9.20 3.75 1.43
CA GLN A 80 -10.03 3.52 2.62
C GLN A 80 -11.08 4.62 2.86
N SER A 81 -10.80 5.87 2.48
CA SER A 81 -11.78 6.96 2.61
C SER A 81 -12.95 6.84 1.63
N ARG A 82 -12.82 6.02 0.57
CA ARG A 82 -13.85 5.80 -0.45
C ARG A 82 -14.49 4.42 -0.33
N PHE A 83 -13.70 3.43 0.07
CA PHE A 83 -14.13 2.04 0.19
C PHE A 83 -14.11 1.63 1.66
N PRO A 84 -15.21 1.05 2.18
CA PRO A 84 -15.22 0.47 3.52
C PRO A 84 -14.37 -0.82 3.52
N MET A 85 -13.09 -0.68 3.89
CA MET A 85 -12.06 -1.72 3.87
C MET A 85 -11.62 -2.19 5.27
N GLY A 86 -12.34 -1.78 6.32
CA GLY A 86 -12.15 -2.26 7.68
C GLY A 86 -12.40 -3.76 7.83
N ILE A 87 -12.15 -4.27 9.04
CA ILE A 87 -12.40 -5.68 9.36
C ILE A 87 -13.91 -5.94 9.18
N ASP A 88 -14.24 -6.99 8.41
CA ASP A 88 -15.61 -7.41 8.07
C ASP A 88 -16.44 -6.40 7.25
N GLU A 89 -15.80 -5.37 6.69
CA GLU A 89 -16.47 -4.40 5.81
C GLU A 89 -16.63 -4.91 4.36
N PRO A 90 -17.61 -4.42 3.60
CA PRO A 90 -17.98 -5.03 2.31
C PRO A 90 -16.89 -4.93 1.23
N ALA A 91 -15.96 -3.98 1.33
CA ALA A 91 -14.80 -3.85 0.44
C ALA A 91 -13.48 -4.29 1.11
N ALA A 92 -13.54 -5.05 2.21
CA ALA A 92 -12.36 -5.55 2.90
C ALA A 92 -11.47 -6.39 1.96
N VAL A 93 -10.17 -6.11 2.01
CA VAL A 93 -9.14 -6.82 1.25
C VAL A 93 -8.15 -7.42 2.25
N PRO A 94 -7.75 -8.71 2.09
CA PRO A 94 -6.82 -9.35 3.01
C PRO A 94 -5.38 -8.81 2.86
N PHE A 95 -4.72 -8.61 3.99
CA PHE A 95 -3.30 -8.27 4.10
C PHE A 95 -2.61 -9.29 5.00
N SER A 96 -1.45 -9.79 4.56
CA SER A 96 -0.60 -10.73 5.29
C SER A 96 0.88 -10.38 5.18
#